data_AF-A0A7V0VXL2-F1
#
_entry.id   AF-A0A7V0VXL2-F1
#
_cell.length_a   1.000
_cell.length_b   1.000
_cell.length_c   1.000
_cell.angle_alpha   90.00
_cell.angle_beta   90.00
_cell.angle_gamma   90.00
#
_symmetry.space_group_name_H-M   'P 1'
#
loop_
_entity.id
_entity.type
_entity.pdbx_description
1 polymer ?
#
loop_
_entity_poly.entity_id
_entity_poly.type
_entity_poly.pdbx_seq_one_letter_code
_entity_poly.pdbx_strand_id
1 'polypeptide(L)'
;MQEEIKKLFVPGRLCLFGEHSDWAGGYRRDDKSIVPGHCIAIGTDQGIYASITPHPDMFIIRSVNFDGKEIGTQEFKMDEEELLKSAKEGGFFSYCAGVAYYILKDHKVKGLSISNTINLPMKRGLSSSAAICVLTARAFNVTYDLGLSKRDEMEYAYKGEILTGSECGRMDQVCAYGGVPVFLTFDGDNMDVEEIHPSNTVYMVIVDLKKGKNTRKILSDLNHYFTNKSGTIKDNLRFALGEANREIAFKARKAIEEGDTEQLGKLMVEAQRNFDRYVIPACPEELTAPLLHSTLSHPDIQDLIWGGKGVGSQGDGCAQFVAKGIEERNELMKRLCNMGLQPYEITIKKCG
;
A
#
# COMPACT_ATOMS: atom_id res chain seq x y z
N MET A 1 10.90 36.94 -11.73
CA MET A 1 11.54 35.75 -11.13
C MET A 1 10.72 34.56 -11.62
N GLN A 2 11.28 33.67 -12.43
CA GLN A 2 10.54 32.48 -12.88
C GLN A 2 10.28 31.62 -11.63
N GLU A 3 9.02 31.36 -11.30
CA GLU A 3 8.67 30.46 -10.21
C GLU A 3 9.22 29.07 -10.54
N GLU A 4 10.10 28.56 -9.67
CA GLU A 4 10.72 27.25 -9.86
C GLU A 4 9.66 26.15 -9.69
N ILE A 5 9.27 25.52 -10.79
CA ILE A 5 8.32 24.40 -10.78
C ILE A 5 9.05 23.17 -10.28
N LYS A 6 8.71 22.72 -9.06
CA LYS A 6 9.25 21.49 -8.49
C LYS A 6 8.42 20.29 -8.96
N LYS A 7 9.09 19.23 -9.42
CA LYS A 7 8.45 17.98 -9.87
C LYS A 7 8.57 16.91 -8.79
N LEU A 8 7.45 16.26 -8.46
CA LEU A 8 7.41 15.15 -7.52
C LEU A 8 6.81 13.90 -8.18
N PHE A 9 7.19 12.76 -7.61
CA PHE A 9 6.56 11.47 -7.86
C PHE A 9 6.31 10.78 -6.52
N VAL A 10 5.09 10.27 -6.33
CA VAL A 10 4.74 9.38 -5.21
C VAL A 10 4.09 8.12 -5.79
N PRO A 11 4.67 6.94 -5.58
CA PRO A 11 4.12 5.71 -6.14
C PRO A 11 2.85 5.28 -5.40
N GLY A 12 2.11 4.35 -6.00
CA GLY A 12 1.22 3.46 -5.24
C GLY A 12 2.05 2.51 -4.38
N ARG A 13 1.41 1.60 -3.65
CA ARG A 13 2.11 0.63 -2.80
C ARG A 13 1.64 -0.80 -3.01
N LEU A 14 2.59 -1.72 -2.93
CA LEU A 14 2.36 -3.16 -2.90
C LEU A 14 2.83 -3.72 -1.55
N CYS A 15 1.96 -4.50 -0.90
CA CYS A 15 2.37 -5.38 0.19
C CYS A 15 2.93 -6.67 -0.42
N LEU A 16 4.22 -6.94 -0.20
CA LEU A 16 4.89 -8.16 -0.64
C LEU A 16 4.57 -9.33 0.31
N PHE A 17 4.59 -9.05 1.61
CA PHE A 17 4.31 -10.02 2.69
C PHE A 17 3.67 -9.32 3.88
N GLY A 18 2.80 -10.02 4.61
CA GLY A 18 2.23 -9.50 5.86
C GLY A 18 1.02 -8.61 5.69
N GLU A 19 0.13 -8.95 4.76
CA GLU A 19 -1.20 -8.35 4.72
C GLU A 19 -1.85 -8.40 6.09
N HIS A 20 -2.64 -7.37 6.42
CA HIS A 20 -3.36 -7.24 7.68
C HIS A 20 -2.51 -7.00 8.94
N SER A 21 -1.18 -6.95 8.82
CA SER A 21 -0.28 -6.79 9.97
C SER A 21 -0.45 -5.46 10.71
N ASP A 22 -0.87 -4.41 10.01
CA ASP A 22 -1.06 -3.07 10.57
C ASP A 22 -2.18 -3.03 11.61
N TRP A 23 -3.39 -3.49 11.26
CA TRP A 23 -4.50 -3.53 12.22
C TRP A 23 -4.36 -4.70 13.21
N ALA A 24 -3.82 -5.84 12.79
CA ALA A 24 -3.61 -6.99 13.68
C ALA A 24 -2.61 -6.64 14.79
N GLY A 25 -1.47 -6.04 14.43
CA GLY A 25 -0.48 -5.53 15.38
C GLY A 25 -1.01 -4.37 16.22
N GLY A 26 -1.90 -3.55 15.67
CA GLY A 26 -2.57 -2.45 16.36
C GLY A 26 -3.37 -2.89 17.59
N TYR A 27 -4.00 -4.07 17.56
CA TYR A 27 -4.75 -4.60 18.72
C TYR A 27 -3.88 -4.90 19.95
N ARG A 28 -2.54 -4.89 19.84
CA ARG A 28 -1.64 -4.99 20.99
C ARG A 28 -1.75 -3.85 21.98
N ARG A 29 -2.36 -2.72 21.60
CA ARG A 29 -2.71 -1.66 22.56
C ARG A 29 -3.70 -2.18 23.63
N ASP A 30 -4.59 -3.10 23.23
CA ASP A 30 -5.66 -3.64 24.06
C ASP A 30 -5.35 -5.04 24.61
N ASP A 31 -4.62 -5.87 23.84
CA ASP A 31 -4.29 -7.26 24.21
C ASP A 31 -2.81 -7.58 23.94
N LYS A 32 -2.01 -7.62 25.02
CA LYS A 32 -0.56 -7.87 24.96
C LYS A 32 -0.18 -9.30 24.56
N SER A 33 -1.14 -10.23 24.48
CA SER A 33 -0.88 -11.60 24.03
C SER A 33 -0.69 -11.70 22.51
N ILE A 34 -1.17 -10.72 21.74
CA ILE A 34 -1.01 -10.67 20.29
C ILE A 34 0.44 -10.32 20.00
N VAL A 35 1.15 -10.98 19.08
CA VAL A 35 2.54 -10.60 18.75
C VAL A 35 2.60 -9.36 17.83
N PRO A 36 3.71 -8.61 17.77
CA PRO A 36 3.82 -7.48 16.84
C PRO A 36 3.54 -7.91 15.40
N GLY A 37 2.88 -7.03 14.63
CA GLY A 37 2.61 -7.24 13.21
C GLY A 37 3.86 -6.94 12.39
N HIS A 38 4.10 -7.69 11.31
CA HIS A 38 5.27 -7.51 10.46
C HIS A 38 4.88 -7.59 8.98
N CYS A 39 5.28 -6.62 8.18
CA CYS A 39 5.05 -6.68 6.74
C CYS A 39 6.23 -6.14 5.94
N ILE A 40 6.30 -6.54 4.67
CA ILE A 40 7.21 -5.98 3.69
C ILE A 40 6.38 -5.28 2.64
N ALA A 41 6.67 -4.01 2.38
CA ALA A 41 5.98 -3.23 1.37
C ALA A 41 6.96 -2.46 0.48
N ILE A 42 6.52 -2.10 -0.71
CA ILE A 42 7.30 -1.34 -1.68
C ILE A 42 6.39 -0.41 -2.47
N GLY A 43 6.92 0.74 -2.90
CA GLY A 43 6.26 1.57 -3.90
C GLY A 43 6.25 0.92 -5.28
N THR A 44 5.15 1.07 -6.02
CA THR A 44 5.03 0.60 -7.40
C THR A 44 5.68 1.54 -8.41
N ASP A 45 5.86 1.10 -9.66
CA ASP A 45 6.35 1.96 -10.74
C ASP A 45 5.27 2.96 -11.24
N GLN A 46 4.00 2.70 -10.90
CA GLN A 46 2.88 3.61 -11.13
C GLN A 46 2.60 4.45 -9.87
N GLY A 47 2.07 5.66 -10.05
CA GLY A 47 1.90 6.63 -8.97
C GLY A 47 1.21 7.92 -9.40
N ILE A 48 1.59 8.98 -8.69
CA ILE A 48 1.11 10.35 -8.89
C ILE A 48 2.32 11.21 -9.23
N TYR A 49 2.28 11.80 -10.42
CA TYR A 49 3.26 12.77 -10.89
C TYR A 49 2.70 14.16 -10.64
N ALA A 50 3.47 15.05 -10.03
CA ALA A 50 3.02 16.40 -9.72
C ALA A 50 4.03 17.47 -10.08
N SER A 51 3.50 18.64 -10.41
CA SER A 51 4.22 19.91 -10.46
C SER A 51 3.69 20.83 -9.38
N ILE A 52 4.58 21.50 -8.66
CA ILE A 52 4.25 22.33 -7.50
C ILE A 52 4.78 23.73 -7.69
N THR A 53 3.96 24.70 -7.31
CA THR A 53 4.33 26.11 -7.21
C THR A 53 3.84 26.69 -5.88
N PRO A 54 4.60 27.55 -5.20
CA PRO A 54 4.11 28.26 -4.01
C PRO A 54 2.87 29.12 -4.33
N HIS A 55 2.03 29.36 -3.32
CA HIS A 55 0.91 30.29 -3.41
C HIS A 55 0.84 31.14 -2.13
N PRO A 56 0.49 32.44 -2.21
CA PRO A 56 0.51 33.33 -1.04
C PRO A 56 -0.40 32.86 0.13
N ASP A 57 -1.57 32.30 -0.17
CA ASP A 57 -2.63 32.06 0.84
C ASP A 57 -3.59 30.89 0.55
N MET A 58 -3.49 30.21 -0.59
CA MET A 58 -4.40 29.14 -1.01
C MET A 58 -3.66 27.83 -1.23
N PHE A 59 -4.23 26.73 -0.78
CA PHE A 59 -3.87 25.39 -1.25
C PHE A 59 -4.77 25.00 -2.41
N ILE A 60 -4.20 24.92 -3.61
CA ILE A 60 -4.91 24.56 -4.84
C ILE A 60 -4.42 23.18 -5.28
N ILE A 61 -5.35 22.28 -5.60
CA ILE A 61 -5.02 20.97 -6.13
C ILE A 61 -5.87 20.65 -7.36
N ARG A 62 -5.20 20.33 -8.46
CA ARG A 62 -5.82 19.88 -9.71
C ARG A 62 -5.31 18.50 -10.06
N SER A 63 -6.23 17.56 -10.27
CA SER A 63 -5.94 16.16 -10.60
C SER A 63 -6.55 15.77 -11.94
N VAL A 64 -5.74 15.10 -12.77
CA VAL A 64 -6.19 14.43 -14.00
C VAL A 64 -5.78 12.96 -13.97
N ASN A 65 -6.53 12.10 -14.66
CA ASN A 65 -6.12 10.72 -14.86
C ASN A 65 -5.11 10.62 -16.02
N PHE A 66 -4.54 9.43 -16.23
CA PHE A 66 -3.56 9.19 -17.29
C PHE A 66 -4.11 9.37 -18.71
N ASP A 67 -5.43 9.24 -18.91
CA ASP A 67 -6.11 9.51 -20.18
C ASP A 67 -6.35 11.02 -20.43
N GLY A 68 -5.88 11.89 -19.53
CA GLY A 68 -6.06 13.34 -19.59
C GLY A 68 -7.46 13.82 -19.16
N LYS A 69 -8.33 12.92 -18.69
CA LYS A 69 -9.64 13.27 -18.15
C LYS A 69 -9.48 13.89 -16.76
N GLU A 70 -10.16 15.01 -16.55
CA GLU A 70 -10.17 15.70 -15.28
C GLU A 70 -10.85 14.85 -14.20
N ILE A 71 -10.16 14.68 -13.06
CA ILE A 71 -10.72 14.13 -11.83
C ILE A 71 -11.39 15.27 -11.05
N GLY A 72 -10.73 16.43 -11.01
CA GLY A 72 -11.28 17.67 -10.47
C GLY A 72 -10.21 18.66 -10.09
N THR A 73 -10.66 19.84 -9.68
CA THR A 73 -9.86 20.90 -9.09
C THR A 73 -10.53 21.36 -7.80
N GLN A 74 -9.75 21.55 -6.74
CA GLN A 74 -10.23 22.07 -5.47
C GLN A 74 -9.28 23.14 -4.95
N GLU A 75 -9.85 24.17 -4.36
CA GLU A 75 -9.15 25.26 -3.71
C GLU A 75 -9.53 25.29 -2.24
N PHE A 76 -8.55 25.48 -1.39
CA PHE A 76 -8.70 25.61 0.05
C PHE A 76 -7.96 26.86 0.50
N LYS A 77 -8.59 27.68 1.33
CA LYS A 77 -7.85 28.73 2.02
C LYS A 77 -6.93 28.09 3.06
N MET A 78 -5.75 28.66 3.25
CA MET A 78 -4.85 28.24 4.33
C MET A 78 -5.34 28.79 5.69
N ASP A 79 -6.46 28.25 6.14
CA ASP A 79 -7.12 28.54 7.40
C ASP A 79 -7.48 27.22 8.10
N GLU A 80 -7.22 27.14 9.40
CA GLU A 80 -7.39 25.90 10.17
C GLU A 80 -8.84 25.42 10.22
N GLU A 81 -9.81 26.33 10.37
CA GLU A 81 -11.23 25.96 10.48
C GLU A 81 -11.78 25.51 9.12
N GLU A 82 -11.42 26.22 8.04
CA GLU A 82 -11.83 25.86 6.68
C GLU A 82 -11.25 24.51 6.26
N LEU A 83 -9.95 24.27 6.49
CA LEU A 83 -9.32 22.99 6.14
C LEU A 83 -9.90 21.82 6.94
N LEU A 84 -10.13 22.01 8.25
CA LEU A 84 -10.76 21.00 9.10
C LEU A 84 -12.18 20.65 8.64
N LYS A 85 -12.95 21.66 8.23
CA LYS A 85 -14.29 21.45 7.68
C LYS A 85 -14.21 20.64 6.39
N SER A 86 -13.39 21.04 5.42
CA SER A 86 -13.26 20.34 4.14
C SER A 86 -12.70 18.92 4.26
N ALA A 87 -11.83 18.66 5.25
CA ALA A 87 -11.36 17.31 5.55
C ALA A 87 -12.51 16.39 5.98
N LYS A 88 -13.51 16.92 6.71
CA LYS A 88 -14.67 16.16 7.22
C LYS A 88 -15.82 16.04 6.22
N GLU A 89 -15.83 16.82 5.14
CA GLU A 89 -16.88 16.75 4.09
C GLU A 89 -16.84 15.42 3.30
N GLY A 90 -15.66 14.78 3.26
CA GLY A 90 -15.44 13.53 2.54
C GLY A 90 -15.27 13.74 1.03
N GLY A 91 -14.60 12.78 0.39
CA GLY A 91 -14.27 12.84 -1.04
C GLY A 91 -12.76 12.80 -1.28
N PHE A 92 -12.38 12.79 -2.56
CA PHE A 92 -10.98 12.58 -2.96
C PHE A 92 -10.04 13.68 -2.46
N PHE A 93 -10.47 14.95 -2.50
CA PHE A 93 -9.64 16.08 -2.09
C PHE A 93 -9.68 16.36 -0.58
N SER A 94 -10.62 15.78 0.16
CA SER A 94 -10.68 15.90 1.63
C SER A 94 -9.43 15.32 2.31
N TYR A 95 -8.84 14.28 1.72
CA TYR A 95 -7.55 13.74 2.15
C TYR A 95 -6.45 14.82 2.15
N CYS A 96 -6.41 15.62 1.10
CA CYS A 96 -5.41 16.68 0.95
C CYS A 96 -5.66 17.81 1.95
N ALA A 97 -6.92 18.19 2.15
CA ALA A 97 -7.30 19.18 3.17
C ALA A 97 -6.91 18.72 4.58
N GLY A 98 -7.10 17.44 4.90
CA GLY A 98 -6.72 16.88 6.20
C GLY A 98 -5.20 16.93 6.44
N VAL A 99 -4.40 16.64 5.43
CA VAL A 99 -2.93 16.77 5.52
C VAL A 99 -2.51 18.24 5.66
N ALA A 100 -3.08 19.12 4.82
CA ALA A 100 -2.82 20.55 4.88
C ALA A 100 -3.20 21.16 6.24
N TYR A 101 -4.29 20.71 6.85
CA TYR A 101 -4.72 21.13 8.19
C TYR A 101 -3.62 20.89 9.24
N TYR A 102 -3.09 19.66 9.32
CA TYR A 102 -2.06 19.34 10.31
C TYR A 102 -0.75 20.06 10.03
N ILE A 103 -0.34 20.19 8.75
CA ILE A 103 0.88 20.92 8.40
C ILE A 103 0.74 22.41 8.72
N LEU A 104 -0.41 23.03 8.42
CA LEU A 104 -0.67 24.43 8.75
C LEU A 104 -0.56 24.66 10.27
N LYS A 105 -1.21 23.79 11.05
CA LYS A 105 -1.23 23.87 12.52
C LYS A 105 0.17 23.77 13.13
N ASP A 106 1.00 22.85 12.62
CA ASP A 106 2.30 22.54 13.23
C ASP A 106 3.44 23.43 12.68
N HIS A 107 3.33 23.93 11.45
CA HIS A 107 4.42 24.67 10.77
C HIS A 107 4.06 26.09 10.31
N LYS A 108 2.80 26.53 10.39
CA LYS A 108 2.34 27.89 10.01
C LYS A 108 2.75 28.30 8.58
N VAL A 109 2.65 27.35 7.66
CA VAL A 109 2.98 27.54 6.23
C VAL A 109 1.93 28.40 5.51
N LYS A 110 2.28 28.87 4.31
CA LYS A 110 1.35 29.51 3.36
C LYS A 110 0.80 28.47 2.36
N GLY A 111 0.17 28.94 1.29
CA GLY A 111 -0.45 28.10 0.26
C GLY A 111 0.53 27.47 -0.73
N LEU A 112 0.04 26.53 -1.54
CA LEU A 112 0.75 26.02 -2.70
C LEU A 112 -0.25 25.50 -3.74
N SER A 113 0.18 25.37 -4.98
CA SER A 113 -0.60 24.75 -6.04
C SER A 113 0.04 23.43 -6.45
N ILE A 114 -0.76 22.36 -6.50
CA ILE A 114 -0.37 21.03 -7.00
C ILE A 114 -1.16 20.76 -8.28
N SER A 115 -0.47 20.61 -9.40
CA SER A 115 -1.05 20.00 -10.60
C SER A 115 -0.51 18.59 -10.76
N ASN A 116 -1.39 17.58 -10.72
CA ASN A 116 -1.00 16.19 -10.74
C ASN A 116 -1.72 15.32 -11.79
N THR A 117 -1.01 14.30 -12.25
CA THR A 117 -1.48 13.23 -13.13
C THR A 117 -1.34 11.89 -12.42
N ILE A 118 -2.41 11.11 -12.37
CA ILE A 118 -2.47 9.82 -11.70
C ILE A 118 -2.49 8.70 -12.73
N ASN A 119 -1.50 7.81 -12.68
CA ASN A 119 -1.45 6.58 -13.49
C ASN A 119 -1.61 5.30 -12.65
N LEU A 120 -2.14 5.44 -11.43
CA LEU A 120 -2.52 4.31 -10.59
C LEU A 120 -3.81 3.65 -11.07
N PRO A 121 -3.87 2.31 -11.14
CA PRO A 121 -5.13 1.58 -11.28
C PRO A 121 -6.04 1.88 -10.06
N MET A 122 -7.02 2.77 -10.24
CA MET A 122 -7.93 3.15 -9.17
C MET A 122 -8.72 1.93 -8.66
N LYS A 123 -8.94 1.86 -7.32
CA LYS A 123 -9.77 0.85 -6.63
C LYS A 123 -9.25 -0.60 -6.65
N ARG A 124 -7.96 -0.84 -6.87
CA ARG A 124 -7.35 -2.20 -6.89
C ARG A 124 -6.42 -2.51 -5.72
N GLY A 125 -6.52 -1.75 -4.63
CA GLY A 125 -5.70 -2.00 -3.42
C GLY A 125 -4.25 -1.53 -3.54
N LEU A 126 -3.97 -0.55 -4.40
CA LEU A 126 -2.67 0.12 -4.57
C LEU A 126 -2.57 1.47 -3.83
N SER A 127 -3.49 1.71 -2.88
CA SER A 127 -3.47 2.83 -1.93
C SER A 127 -3.40 4.23 -2.54
N SER A 128 -4.29 4.52 -3.48
CA SER A 128 -4.38 5.84 -4.12
C SER A 128 -4.67 6.99 -3.13
N SER A 129 -5.36 6.74 -2.02
CA SER A 129 -5.59 7.74 -0.96
C SER A 129 -4.31 8.07 -0.20
N ALA A 130 -3.59 7.06 0.29
CA ALA A 130 -2.31 7.28 0.98
C ALA A 130 -1.27 7.96 0.07
N ALA A 131 -1.21 7.60 -1.21
CA ALA A 131 -0.31 8.24 -2.17
C ALA A 131 -0.60 9.74 -2.35
N ILE A 132 -1.87 10.15 -2.41
CA ILE A 132 -2.21 11.59 -2.51
C ILE A 132 -1.97 12.33 -1.18
N CYS A 133 -2.17 11.68 -0.04
CA CYS A 133 -1.82 12.22 1.27
C CYS A 133 -0.31 12.48 1.39
N VAL A 134 0.51 11.48 1.06
CA VAL A 134 1.97 11.58 1.09
C VAL A 134 2.46 12.62 0.08
N LEU A 135 1.87 12.68 -1.12
CA LEU A 135 2.20 13.72 -2.09
C LEU A 135 1.92 15.11 -1.54
N THR A 136 0.79 15.31 -0.86
CA THR A 136 0.44 16.58 -0.24
C THR A 136 1.45 16.94 0.85
N ALA A 137 1.79 16.01 1.74
CA ALA A 137 2.76 16.24 2.80
C ALA A 137 4.14 16.60 2.24
N ARG A 138 4.62 15.83 1.25
CA ARG A 138 5.88 16.07 0.55
C ARG A 138 5.90 17.39 -0.21
N ALA A 139 4.77 17.78 -0.81
CA ALA A 139 4.67 19.05 -1.52
C ALA A 139 4.89 20.23 -0.57
N PHE A 140 4.27 20.21 0.61
CA PHE A 140 4.53 21.22 1.64
C PHE A 140 5.96 21.14 2.16
N ASN A 141 6.47 19.94 2.47
CA ASN A 141 7.82 19.73 2.95
C ASN A 141 8.86 20.38 2.03
N VAL A 142 8.78 20.10 0.73
CA VAL A 142 9.71 20.60 -0.29
C VAL A 142 9.48 22.08 -0.61
N THR A 143 8.24 22.58 -0.54
CA THR A 143 7.93 23.99 -0.83
C THR A 143 8.45 24.92 0.26
N TYR A 144 8.33 24.50 1.52
CA TYR A 144 8.64 25.32 2.70
C TYR A 144 9.93 24.90 3.43
N ASP A 145 10.66 23.92 2.90
CA ASP A 145 11.90 23.39 3.49
C ASP A 145 11.72 23.01 4.98
N LEU A 146 10.65 22.24 5.26
CA LEU A 146 10.24 21.93 6.63
C LEU A 146 11.17 20.95 7.36
N GLY A 147 12.09 20.31 6.63
CA GLY A 147 13.01 19.31 7.18
C GLY A 147 12.34 18.02 7.62
N LEU A 148 11.14 17.71 7.10
CA LEU A 148 10.41 16.49 7.46
C LEU A 148 11.11 15.25 6.87
N SER A 149 11.28 14.23 7.69
CA SER A 149 11.73 12.91 7.25
C SER A 149 10.60 12.17 6.50
N LYS A 150 10.93 11.08 5.81
CA LYS A 150 9.92 10.19 5.20
C LYS A 150 8.92 9.67 6.23
N ARG A 151 9.36 9.41 7.47
CA ARG A 151 8.48 8.98 8.57
C ARG A 151 7.52 10.10 8.98
N ASP A 152 7.98 11.34 9.01
CA ASP A 152 7.11 12.48 9.31
C ASP A 152 6.08 12.72 8.19
N GLU A 153 6.49 12.60 6.93
CA GLU A 153 5.56 12.64 5.78
C GLU A 153 4.47 11.58 5.89
N MET A 154 4.83 10.35 6.28
CA MET A 154 3.87 9.27 6.54
C MET A 154 2.91 9.61 7.68
N GLU A 155 3.42 10.18 8.77
CA GLU A 155 2.60 10.51 9.95
C GLU A 155 1.58 11.61 9.62
N TYR A 156 2.00 12.68 8.93
CA TYR A 156 1.07 13.71 8.46
C TYR A 156 0.06 13.15 7.46
N ALA A 157 0.50 12.30 6.54
CA ALA A 157 -0.37 11.64 5.59
C ALA A 157 -1.43 10.77 6.30
N TYR A 158 -1.02 9.96 7.27
CA TYR A 158 -1.91 9.11 8.05
C TYR A 158 -2.90 9.92 8.88
N LYS A 159 -2.43 10.92 9.64
CA LYS A 159 -3.31 11.80 10.43
C LYS A 159 -4.34 12.51 9.56
N GLY A 160 -3.92 13.02 8.40
CA GLY A 160 -4.80 13.67 7.45
C GLY A 160 -5.85 12.73 6.87
N GLU A 161 -5.48 11.49 6.57
CA GLU A 161 -6.39 10.47 6.02
C GLU A 161 -7.43 10.01 7.05
N ILE A 162 -7.02 9.76 8.30
CA ILE A 162 -7.94 9.38 9.38
C ILE A 162 -8.95 10.49 9.69
N LEU A 163 -8.55 11.76 9.53
CA LEU A 163 -9.44 12.91 9.76
C LEU A 163 -10.67 12.92 8.85
N THR A 164 -10.61 12.25 7.68
CA THR A 164 -11.74 12.13 6.75
C THR A 164 -12.70 10.99 7.11
N GLY A 165 -12.46 10.28 8.22
CA GLY A 165 -13.19 9.07 8.59
C GLY A 165 -12.75 7.81 7.84
N SER A 166 -11.57 7.82 7.21
CA SER A 166 -10.98 6.62 6.61
C SER A 166 -10.61 5.60 7.68
N GLU A 167 -10.86 4.32 7.41
CA GLU A 167 -10.42 3.19 8.24
C GLU A 167 -9.11 2.58 7.72
N CYS A 168 -8.32 3.36 6.97
CA CYS A 168 -7.04 2.91 6.45
C CYS A 168 -6.06 2.59 7.59
N GLY A 169 -5.27 1.53 7.44
CA GLY A 169 -4.15 1.28 8.33
C GLY A 169 -2.92 2.11 7.96
N ARG A 170 -1.90 2.05 8.81
CA ARG A 170 -0.65 2.84 8.70
C ARG A 170 0.34 2.31 7.65
N MET A 171 0.10 1.10 7.14
CA MET A 171 0.98 0.47 6.15
C MET A 171 0.98 1.25 4.82
N ASP A 172 -0.14 1.85 4.44
CA ASP A 172 -0.33 2.38 3.09
C ASP A 172 0.52 3.62 2.79
N GLN A 173 0.93 4.36 3.82
CA GLN A 173 1.74 5.57 3.68
C GLN A 173 3.21 5.26 3.32
N VAL A 174 3.63 3.98 3.28
CA VAL A 174 4.99 3.58 2.84
C VAL A 174 5.33 3.99 1.41
N CYS A 175 4.35 4.42 0.62
CA CYS A 175 4.61 5.11 -0.65
C CYS A 175 5.59 6.31 -0.50
N ALA A 176 5.76 6.86 0.70
CA ALA A 176 6.82 7.84 1.02
C ALA A 176 8.24 7.31 0.73
N TYR A 177 8.48 6.00 0.78
CA TYR A 177 9.81 5.42 0.52
C TYR A 177 10.12 5.20 -0.97
N GLY A 178 9.17 5.47 -1.87
CA GLY A 178 9.40 5.27 -3.30
C GLY A 178 9.56 3.79 -3.64
N GLY A 179 10.44 3.49 -4.59
CA GLY A 179 10.75 2.12 -5.01
C GLY A 179 11.72 1.37 -4.08
N VAL A 180 11.96 1.85 -2.86
CA VAL A 180 12.77 1.14 -1.85
C VAL A 180 11.85 0.22 -1.06
N PRO A 181 12.08 -1.12 -1.05
CA PRO A 181 11.31 -2.01 -0.20
C PRO A 181 11.61 -1.71 1.27
N VAL A 182 10.59 -1.78 2.12
CA VAL A 182 10.69 -1.52 3.56
C VAL A 182 10.12 -2.68 4.36
N PHE A 183 10.76 -2.96 5.48
CA PHE A 183 10.27 -3.85 6.54
C PHE A 183 9.57 -3.00 7.60
N LEU A 184 8.30 -3.31 7.88
CA LEU A 184 7.47 -2.61 8.84
C LEU A 184 7.21 -3.49 10.06
N THR A 185 7.31 -2.89 11.24
CA THR A 185 6.90 -3.51 12.51
C THR A 185 5.80 -2.66 13.15
N PHE A 186 4.69 -3.30 13.51
CA PHE A 186 3.56 -2.67 14.21
C PHE A 186 3.44 -3.24 15.63
N ASP A 187 3.69 -2.40 16.64
CA ASP A 187 3.56 -2.76 18.05
C ASP A 187 2.58 -1.80 18.75
N GLY A 188 1.28 -2.12 18.67
CA GLY A 188 0.22 -1.24 19.13
C GLY A 188 0.17 0.03 18.27
N ASP A 189 0.32 1.19 18.88
CA ASP A 189 0.30 2.49 18.18
C ASP A 189 1.65 2.87 17.58
N ASN A 190 2.70 2.10 17.86
CA ASN A 190 4.04 2.33 17.33
C ASN A 190 4.22 1.61 16.00
N MET A 191 4.85 2.29 15.06
CA MET A 191 5.24 1.74 13.76
C MET A 191 6.70 2.07 13.51
N ASP A 192 7.50 1.04 13.26
CA ASP A 192 8.88 1.18 12.82
C ASP A 192 9.03 0.78 11.36
N VAL A 193 9.94 1.46 10.67
CA VAL A 193 10.23 1.28 9.24
C VAL A 193 11.73 1.12 9.03
N GLU A 194 12.14 0.01 8.46
CA GLU A 194 13.52 -0.26 8.06
C GLU A 194 13.60 -0.41 6.54
N GLU A 195 14.52 0.30 5.89
CA GLU A 195 14.78 0.09 4.47
C GLU A 195 15.45 -1.29 4.27
N ILE A 196 14.99 -2.03 3.26
CA ILE A 196 15.59 -3.28 2.83
C ILE A 196 16.44 -2.97 1.60
N HIS A 197 17.67 -3.46 1.57
CA HIS A 197 18.61 -3.23 0.48
C HIS A 197 18.77 -4.51 -0.34
N PRO A 198 18.11 -4.64 -1.51
CA PRO A 198 18.15 -5.87 -2.29
C PRO A 198 19.52 -6.08 -2.94
N SER A 199 20.09 -7.28 -2.81
CA SER A 199 21.33 -7.64 -3.50
C SER A 199 21.12 -7.98 -4.98
N ASN A 200 19.93 -8.44 -5.35
CA ASN A 200 19.54 -8.72 -6.73
C ASN A 200 18.25 -7.99 -7.11
N THR A 201 18.08 -7.74 -8.41
CA THR A 201 16.82 -7.24 -8.96
C THR A 201 15.78 -8.34 -8.93
N VAL A 202 14.58 -8.06 -8.40
CA VAL A 202 13.44 -8.98 -8.41
C VAL A 202 12.43 -8.51 -9.45
N TYR A 203 12.10 -9.40 -10.38
CA TYR A 203 11.12 -9.16 -11.43
C TYR A 203 9.77 -9.72 -11.00
N MET A 204 8.76 -8.85 -10.92
CA MET A 204 7.44 -9.21 -10.41
C MET A 204 6.32 -8.82 -11.35
N VAL A 205 5.18 -9.50 -11.22
CA VAL A 205 3.91 -9.15 -11.87
C VAL A 205 2.83 -9.04 -10.81
N ILE A 206 2.07 -7.95 -10.80
CA ILE A 206 0.74 -7.90 -10.18
C ILE A 206 -0.28 -8.17 -11.29
N VAL A 207 -1.30 -8.96 -11.00
CA VAL A 207 -2.44 -9.16 -11.92
C VAL A 207 -3.75 -8.83 -11.24
N ASP A 208 -4.55 -7.98 -11.88
CA ASP A 208 -5.95 -7.78 -11.57
C ASP A 208 -6.76 -8.94 -12.19
N LEU A 209 -7.41 -9.71 -11.32
CA LEU A 209 -8.19 -10.89 -11.70
C LEU A 209 -9.56 -10.51 -12.30
N LYS A 210 -9.88 -9.21 -12.33
CA LYS A 210 -11.14 -8.64 -12.85
C LYS A 210 -12.41 -9.18 -12.19
N LYS A 211 -12.28 -9.77 -11.00
CA LYS A 211 -13.42 -10.20 -10.18
C LYS A 211 -13.51 -9.35 -8.93
N GLY A 212 -14.75 -9.04 -8.54
CA GLY A 212 -15.04 -8.25 -7.36
C GLY A 212 -14.91 -9.08 -6.08
N LYS A 213 -14.67 -8.38 -4.98
CA LYS A 213 -14.76 -8.89 -3.61
C LYS A 213 -15.32 -7.82 -2.70
N ASN A 214 -15.93 -8.21 -1.59
CA ASN A 214 -16.38 -7.27 -0.57
C ASN A 214 -15.29 -7.05 0.50
N THR A 215 -14.34 -6.15 0.22
CA THR A 215 -13.28 -5.80 1.16
C THR A 215 -13.80 -5.37 2.53
N ARG A 216 -14.92 -4.64 2.60
CA ARG A 216 -15.50 -4.20 3.88
C ARG A 216 -15.99 -5.39 4.71
N LYS A 217 -16.67 -6.35 4.08
CA LYS A 217 -17.08 -7.60 4.76
C LYS A 217 -15.86 -8.40 5.22
N ILE A 218 -14.86 -8.59 4.36
CA ILE A 218 -13.63 -9.30 4.74
C ILE A 218 -13.02 -8.66 5.98
N LEU A 219 -12.79 -7.34 5.97
CA LEU A 219 -12.19 -6.66 7.12
C LEU A 219 -13.08 -6.74 8.36
N SER A 220 -14.40 -6.57 8.22
CA SER A 220 -15.35 -6.70 9.32
C SER A 220 -15.29 -8.09 9.97
N ASP A 221 -15.35 -9.15 9.18
CA ASP A 221 -15.34 -10.53 9.67
C ASP A 221 -14.00 -10.90 10.31
N LEU A 222 -12.88 -10.54 9.66
CA LEU A 222 -11.55 -10.76 10.22
C LEU A 222 -11.38 -10.05 11.57
N ASN A 223 -11.74 -8.77 11.68
CA ASN A 223 -11.65 -8.03 12.94
C ASN A 223 -12.59 -8.60 14.02
N HIS A 224 -13.81 -9.01 13.64
CA HIS A 224 -14.75 -9.66 14.54
C HIS A 224 -14.16 -10.93 15.15
N TYR A 225 -13.67 -11.85 14.32
CA TYR A 225 -13.09 -13.10 14.82
C TYR A 225 -11.76 -12.90 15.56
N PHE A 226 -10.91 -11.98 15.10
CA PHE A 226 -9.60 -11.71 15.71
C PHE A 226 -9.72 -11.16 17.15
N THR A 227 -10.80 -10.43 17.44
CA THR A 227 -11.07 -9.82 18.75
C THR A 227 -11.95 -10.68 19.67
N ASN A 228 -12.40 -11.85 19.22
CA ASN A 228 -13.17 -12.76 20.06
C ASN A 228 -12.41 -13.20 21.32
N LYS A 229 -13.14 -13.56 22.38
CA LYS A 229 -12.52 -14.02 23.63
C LYS A 229 -11.87 -15.40 23.50
N SER A 230 -12.46 -16.29 22.71
CA SER A 230 -12.01 -17.66 22.49
C SER A 230 -12.52 -18.19 21.15
N GLY A 231 -11.90 -19.25 20.64
CA GLY A 231 -12.42 -20.04 19.53
C GLY A 231 -11.37 -20.31 18.45
N THR A 232 -11.49 -21.46 17.77
CA THR A 232 -10.48 -21.92 16.81
C THR A 232 -10.21 -20.93 15.69
N ILE A 233 -11.23 -20.22 15.19
CA ILE A 233 -11.04 -19.21 14.13
C ILE A 233 -10.18 -18.05 14.65
N LYS A 234 -10.42 -17.57 15.89
CA LYS A 234 -9.61 -16.53 16.52
C LYS A 234 -8.15 -16.98 16.65
N ASP A 235 -7.93 -18.17 17.20
CA ASP A 235 -6.59 -18.69 17.46
C ASP A 235 -5.81 -18.90 16.15
N ASN A 236 -6.49 -19.43 15.11
CA ASN A 236 -5.93 -19.56 13.77
C ASN A 236 -5.59 -18.22 13.14
N LEU A 237 -6.46 -17.21 13.25
CA LEU A 237 -6.19 -15.88 12.73
C LEU A 237 -5.01 -15.21 13.43
N ARG A 238 -4.94 -15.29 14.76
CA ARG A 238 -3.83 -14.73 15.55
C ARG A 238 -2.51 -15.42 15.22
N PHE A 239 -2.51 -16.75 15.08
CA PHE A 239 -1.34 -17.49 14.62
C PHE A 239 -0.90 -17.09 13.20
N ALA A 240 -1.86 -17.04 12.26
CA ALA A 240 -1.56 -16.79 10.86
C ALA A 240 -1.05 -15.37 10.59
N LEU A 241 -1.71 -14.36 11.17
CA LEU A 241 -1.35 -12.94 11.02
C LEU A 241 -0.24 -12.50 12.00
N GLY A 242 0.01 -13.30 13.03
CA GLY A 242 1.05 -13.10 14.04
C GLY A 242 2.28 -13.96 13.78
N GLU A 243 2.44 -15.05 14.53
CA GLU A 243 3.67 -15.84 14.58
C GLU A 243 4.09 -16.41 13.22
N ALA A 244 3.15 -17.00 12.48
CA ALA A 244 3.45 -17.59 11.17
C ALA A 244 3.86 -16.52 10.15
N ASN A 245 3.13 -15.41 10.11
CA ASN A 245 3.48 -14.28 9.24
C ASN A 245 4.83 -13.65 9.62
N ARG A 246 5.10 -13.47 10.93
CA ARG A 246 6.39 -12.97 11.40
C ARG A 246 7.54 -13.81 10.86
N GLU A 247 7.47 -15.13 10.99
CA GLU A 247 8.52 -16.03 10.50
C GLU A 247 8.74 -15.87 8.99
N ILE A 248 7.67 -15.84 8.19
CA ILE A 248 7.74 -15.65 6.74
C ILE A 248 8.32 -14.28 6.38
N ALA A 249 7.86 -13.21 7.04
CA ALA A 249 8.31 -11.85 6.76
C ALA A 249 9.82 -11.70 7.03
N PHE A 250 10.34 -12.24 8.13
CA PHE A 250 11.78 -12.21 8.41
C PHE A 250 12.59 -13.04 7.40
N LYS A 251 12.09 -14.22 7.00
CA LYS A 251 12.73 -15.03 5.94
C LYS A 251 12.70 -14.31 4.59
N ALA A 252 11.61 -13.61 4.27
CA ALA A 252 11.45 -12.87 3.03
C ALA A 252 12.37 -11.65 2.98
N ARG A 253 12.52 -10.92 4.10
CA ARG A 253 13.52 -9.85 4.24
C ARG A 253 14.91 -10.37 3.92
N LYS A 254 15.30 -11.46 4.58
CA LYS A 254 16.60 -12.10 4.37
C LYS A 254 16.79 -12.53 2.90
N ALA A 255 15.78 -13.15 2.28
CA ALA A 255 15.85 -13.56 0.88
C ALA A 255 16.05 -12.35 -0.08
N ILE A 256 15.40 -11.21 0.19
CA ILE A 256 15.62 -9.98 -0.59
C ILE A 256 17.04 -9.45 -0.39
N GLU A 257 17.52 -9.37 0.85
CA GLU A 257 18.86 -8.88 1.21
C GLU A 257 19.96 -9.78 0.63
N GLU A 258 19.77 -11.09 0.57
CA GLU A 258 20.71 -12.05 -0.01
C GLU A 258 20.54 -12.22 -1.53
N GLY A 259 19.48 -11.64 -2.12
CA GLY A 259 19.19 -11.74 -3.55
C GLY A 259 18.66 -13.10 -4.00
N ASP A 260 18.10 -13.89 -3.08
CA ASP A 260 17.50 -15.21 -3.33
C ASP A 260 16.04 -15.07 -3.79
N THR A 261 15.86 -14.82 -5.09
CA THR A 261 14.54 -14.63 -5.70
C THR A 261 13.71 -15.91 -5.74
N GLU A 262 14.36 -17.08 -5.78
CA GLU A 262 13.68 -18.38 -5.73
C GLU A 262 13.05 -18.60 -4.35
N GLN A 263 13.83 -18.40 -3.28
CA GLN A 263 13.33 -18.51 -1.92
C GLN A 263 12.22 -17.49 -1.66
N LEU A 264 12.32 -16.27 -2.18
CA LEU A 264 11.27 -15.27 -2.08
C LEU A 264 9.94 -15.77 -2.71
N GLY A 265 10.00 -16.37 -3.90
CA GLY A 265 8.82 -16.97 -4.54
C GLY A 265 8.24 -18.15 -3.75
N LYS A 266 9.09 -19.04 -3.22
CA LYS A 266 8.66 -20.16 -2.36
C LYS A 266 7.95 -19.66 -1.09
N LEU A 267 8.44 -18.57 -0.49
CA LEU A 267 7.81 -17.94 0.67
C LEU A 267 6.45 -17.34 0.33
N MET A 268 6.23 -16.83 -0.90
CA MET A 268 4.88 -16.39 -1.31
C MET A 268 3.89 -17.56 -1.35
N VAL A 269 4.31 -18.73 -1.85
CA VAL A 269 3.49 -19.94 -1.86
C VAL A 269 3.17 -20.40 -0.43
N GLU A 270 4.16 -20.35 0.47
CA GLU A 270 3.97 -20.67 1.90
C GLU A 270 2.98 -19.69 2.56
N ALA A 271 3.15 -18.38 2.31
CA ALA A 271 2.25 -17.34 2.81
C ALA A 271 0.81 -17.57 2.33
N GLN A 272 0.61 -17.90 1.05
CA GLN A 272 -0.71 -18.20 0.52
C GLN A 272 -1.31 -19.43 1.18
N ARG A 273 -0.57 -20.54 1.31
CA ARG A 273 -1.06 -21.75 1.96
C ARG A 273 -1.46 -21.52 3.42
N ASN A 274 -0.69 -20.71 4.15
CA ASN A 274 -1.02 -20.34 5.53
C ASN A 274 -2.29 -19.47 5.57
N PHE A 275 -2.42 -18.50 4.67
CA PHE A 275 -3.64 -17.71 4.54
C PHE A 275 -4.86 -18.60 4.26
N ASP A 276 -4.72 -19.53 3.31
CA ASP A 276 -5.82 -20.42 2.90
C ASP A 276 -6.28 -21.31 4.06
N ARG A 277 -5.32 -21.88 4.78
CA ARG A 277 -5.61 -22.81 5.87
C ARG A 277 -6.24 -22.14 7.08
N TYR A 278 -5.74 -20.96 7.45
CA TYR A 278 -6.02 -20.36 8.75
C TYR A 278 -6.91 -19.13 8.69
N VAL A 279 -6.97 -18.42 7.56
CA VAL A 279 -7.69 -17.15 7.42
C VAL A 279 -9.00 -17.29 6.65
N ILE A 280 -9.07 -18.13 5.60
CA ILE A 280 -10.32 -18.39 4.84
C ILE A 280 -11.52 -18.71 5.74
N PRO A 281 -11.41 -19.55 6.79
CA PRO A 281 -12.55 -19.91 7.62
C PRO A 281 -13.26 -18.74 8.31
N ALA A 282 -12.61 -17.57 8.44
CA ALA A 282 -13.20 -16.38 9.03
C ALA A 282 -14.15 -15.63 8.06
N CYS A 283 -13.98 -15.79 6.75
CA CYS A 283 -14.83 -15.14 5.74
C CYS A 283 -14.87 -16.00 4.45
N PRO A 284 -15.43 -17.22 4.51
CA PRO A 284 -15.30 -18.19 3.43
C PRO A 284 -16.00 -17.73 2.14
N GLU A 285 -17.06 -16.93 2.25
CA GLU A 285 -17.79 -16.44 1.07
C GLU A 285 -16.94 -15.56 0.15
N GLU A 286 -15.95 -14.85 0.70
CA GLU A 286 -15.09 -13.93 -0.03
C GLU A 286 -13.67 -14.47 -0.23
N LEU A 287 -13.15 -15.25 0.74
CA LEU A 287 -11.77 -15.68 0.78
C LEU A 287 -11.51 -17.04 0.12
N THR A 288 -12.54 -17.85 -0.18
CA THR A 288 -12.36 -19.12 -0.93
C THR A 288 -11.74 -18.91 -2.31
N ALA A 289 -11.96 -17.74 -2.92
CA ALA A 289 -11.17 -17.21 -4.04
C ALA A 289 -10.81 -18.21 -5.17
N PRO A 290 -11.79 -18.89 -5.81
CA PRO A 290 -11.48 -19.91 -6.80
C PRO A 290 -10.70 -19.39 -8.02
N LEU A 291 -10.89 -18.12 -8.41
CA LEU A 291 -10.16 -17.53 -9.53
C LEU A 291 -8.71 -17.19 -9.14
N LEU A 292 -8.48 -16.75 -7.90
CA LEU A 292 -7.13 -16.59 -7.36
C LEU A 292 -6.38 -17.92 -7.43
N HIS A 293 -6.94 -18.99 -6.88
CA HIS A 293 -6.27 -20.29 -6.84
C HIS A 293 -6.05 -20.90 -8.22
N SER A 294 -7.03 -20.82 -9.12
CA SER A 294 -6.87 -21.31 -10.49
C SER A 294 -5.80 -20.53 -11.26
N THR A 295 -5.66 -19.22 -11.00
CA THR A 295 -4.62 -18.39 -11.61
C THR A 295 -3.24 -18.74 -11.03
N LEU A 296 -3.10 -18.84 -9.70
CA LEU A 296 -1.83 -19.16 -9.03
C LEU A 296 -1.30 -20.55 -9.44
N SER A 297 -2.19 -21.52 -9.65
CA SER A 297 -1.84 -22.90 -10.02
C SER A 297 -1.90 -23.18 -11.52
N HIS A 298 -2.13 -22.17 -12.36
CA HIS A 298 -2.33 -22.37 -13.80
C HIS A 298 -1.07 -23.02 -14.43
N PRO A 299 -1.18 -24.17 -15.13
CA PRO A 299 -0.03 -24.88 -15.67
C PRO A 299 0.83 -24.02 -16.60
N ASP A 300 0.19 -23.23 -17.46
CA ASP A 300 0.85 -22.35 -18.45
C ASP A 300 1.67 -21.20 -17.85
N ILE A 301 1.77 -21.05 -16.53
CA ILE A 301 2.66 -20.02 -15.94
C ILE A 301 3.72 -20.59 -15.01
N GLN A 302 3.65 -21.88 -14.65
CA GLN A 302 4.51 -22.46 -13.62
C GLN A 302 5.99 -22.52 -14.03
N ASP A 303 6.28 -22.61 -15.33
CA ASP A 303 7.64 -22.54 -15.85
C ASP A 303 8.27 -21.14 -15.71
N LEU A 304 7.46 -20.09 -15.58
CA LEU A 304 7.88 -18.69 -15.57
C LEU A 304 8.07 -18.09 -14.18
N ILE A 305 7.52 -18.72 -13.14
CA ILE A 305 7.47 -18.16 -11.78
C ILE A 305 8.23 -19.00 -10.77
N TRP A 306 8.74 -18.33 -9.73
CA TRP A 306 9.18 -18.98 -8.49
C TRP A 306 8.03 -19.20 -7.50
N GLY A 307 6.99 -18.36 -7.58
CA GLY A 307 5.79 -18.48 -6.76
C GLY A 307 4.92 -17.23 -6.82
N GLY A 308 3.79 -17.26 -6.11
CA GLY A 308 2.85 -16.14 -6.05
C GLY A 308 1.82 -16.28 -4.93
N LYS A 309 1.10 -15.19 -4.67
CA LYS A 309 0.06 -15.08 -3.65
C LYS A 309 -0.97 -14.01 -4.01
N GLY A 310 -2.12 -13.98 -3.35
CA GLY A 310 -3.07 -12.87 -3.44
C GLY A 310 -2.57 -11.60 -2.74
N VAL A 311 -3.18 -10.45 -3.04
CA VAL A 311 -2.76 -9.11 -2.59
C VAL A 311 -3.86 -8.41 -1.78
N GLY A 312 -3.45 -7.59 -0.80
CA GLY A 312 -4.36 -6.76 0.01
C GLY A 312 -5.26 -7.63 0.88
N SER A 313 -6.58 -7.39 0.88
CA SER A 313 -7.51 -8.24 1.63
C SER A 313 -7.77 -9.63 1.00
N GLN A 314 -6.91 -10.12 0.09
CA GLN A 314 -7.01 -11.45 -0.54
C GLN A 314 -8.29 -11.63 -1.38
N GLY A 315 -8.85 -12.84 -1.54
CA GLY A 315 -10.01 -13.05 -2.40
C GLY A 315 -9.68 -12.97 -3.91
N ASP A 316 -10.71 -12.98 -4.75
CA ASP A 316 -10.56 -12.94 -6.23
C ASP A 316 -10.21 -11.53 -6.79
N GLY A 317 -9.53 -10.69 -6.00
CA GLY A 317 -9.19 -9.31 -6.39
C GLY A 317 -7.94 -9.23 -7.27
N CYS A 318 -6.78 -9.46 -6.66
CA CYS A 318 -5.48 -9.38 -7.34
C CYS A 318 -4.52 -10.45 -6.82
N ALA A 319 -3.60 -10.87 -7.69
CA ALA A 319 -2.47 -11.73 -7.33
C ALA A 319 -1.14 -11.05 -7.65
N GLN A 320 -0.07 -11.53 -7.05
CA GLN A 320 1.30 -11.15 -7.35
C GLN A 320 2.18 -12.38 -7.55
N PHE A 321 3.19 -12.24 -8.40
CA PHE A 321 4.13 -13.29 -8.77
C PHE A 321 5.57 -12.80 -8.71
N VAL A 322 6.48 -13.68 -8.30
CA VAL A 322 7.93 -13.53 -8.52
C VAL A 322 8.29 -14.32 -9.78
N ALA A 323 8.73 -13.63 -10.83
CA ALA A 323 9.19 -14.25 -12.06
C ALA A 323 10.65 -14.73 -11.92
N LYS A 324 11.04 -15.74 -12.70
CA LYS A 324 12.42 -16.27 -12.68
C LYS A 324 13.45 -15.31 -13.26
N GLY A 325 13.02 -14.42 -14.14
CA GLY A 325 13.84 -13.43 -14.84
C GLY A 325 12.98 -12.40 -15.57
N ILE A 326 13.62 -11.48 -16.31
CA ILE A 326 12.92 -10.42 -17.03
C ILE A 326 12.18 -10.96 -18.26
N GLU A 327 12.78 -11.94 -18.96
CA GLU A 327 12.16 -12.63 -20.10
C GLU A 327 10.91 -13.39 -19.65
N GLU A 328 11.00 -14.14 -18.54
CA GLU A 328 9.88 -14.88 -17.97
C GLU A 328 8.78 -13.93 -17.48
N ARG A 329 9.14 -12.79 -16.88
CA ARG A 329 8.16 -11.77 -16.50
C ARG A 329 7.39 -11.26 -17.71
N ASN A 330 8.09 -10.95 -18.80
CA ASN A 330 7.48 -10.42 -20.02
C ASN A 330 6.56 -11.46 -20.67
N GLU A 331 6.95 -12.74 -20.66
CA GLU A 331 6.11 -13.82 -21.15
C GLU A 331 4.90 -14.06 -20.22
N LEU A 332 5.09 -14.00 -18.90
CA LEU A 332 4.03 -14.14 -17.90
C LEU A 332 2.95 -13.07 -18.10
N MET A 333 3.36 -11.81 -18.31
CA MET A 333 2.44 -10.71 -18.63
C MET A 333 1.59 -11.03 -19.87
N LYS A 334 2.19 -11.56 -20.95
CA LYS A 334 1.45 -11.93 -22.17
C LYS A 334 0.46 -13.07 -21.90
N ARG A 335 0.88 -14.13 -21.20
CA ARG A 335 0.01 -15.29 -20.88
C ARG A 335 -1.17 -14.87 -20.01
N LEU A 336 -0.94 -14.05 -18.99
CA LEU A 336 -2.01 -13.50 -18.14
C LEU A 336 -2.97 -12.58 -18.91
N CYS A 337 -2.47 -11.75 -19.84
CA CYS A 337 -3.32 -10.96 -20.75
C CYS A 337 -4.19 -11.87 -21.63
N ASN A 338 -3.64 -12.95 -22.18
CA ASN A 338 -4.38 -13.92 -23.01
C ASN A 338 -5.46 -14.66 -22.21
N MET A 339 -5.28 -14.82 -20.90
CA MET A 339 -6.30 -15.32 -19.98
C MET A 339 -7.40 -14.27 -19.66
N GLY A 340 -7.36 -13.10 -20.30
CA GLY A 340 -8.31 -12.01 -20.09
C GLY A 340 -8.06 -11.18 -18.83
N LEU A 341 -6.96 -11.42 -18.12
CA LEU A 341 -6.59 -10.69 -16.90
C LEU A 341 -5.86 -9.38 -17.24
N GLN A 342 -5.58 -8.54 -16.25
CA GLN A 342 -4.87 -7.29 -16.46
C GLN A 342 -3.60 -7.24 -15.59
N PRO A 343 -2.44 -7.62 -16.15
CA PRO A 343 -1.19 -7.65 -15.42
C PRO A 343 -0.42 -6.32 -15.54
N TYR A 344 0.41 -6.04 -14.54
CA TYR A 344 1.27 -4.87 -14.40
C TYR A 344 2.65 -5.33 -13.93
N GLU A 345 3.70 -4.78 -14.55
CA GLU A 345 5.06 -5.06 -14.12
C GLU A 345 5.41 -4.27 -12.85
N ILE A 346 6.23 -4.91 -12.01
CA ILE A 346 6.91 -4.27 -10.88
C ILE A 346 8.35 -4.77 -10.85
N THR A 347 9.26 -3.86 -10.50
CA THR A 347 10.68 -4.18 -10.37
C THR A 347 11.21 -3.73 -9.01
N ILE A 348 11.63 -4.68 -8.18
CA ILE A 348 12.45 -4.37 -7.00
C ILE A 348 13.88 -4.26 -7.49
N LYS A 349 14.43 -3.04 -7.54
CA LYS A 349 15.78 -2.82 -8.07
C LYS A 349 16.83 -3.21 -7.03
N LYS A 350 17.90 -3.86 -7.47
CA LYS A 350 19.09 -4.02 -6.63
C LYS A 350 19.63 -2.66 -6.17
N CYS A 351 20.23 -2.61 -5.00
CA CYS A 351 21.02 -1.46 -4.60
C CYS A 351 22.24 -1.31 -5.52
N GLY A 352 22.55 -0.06 -5.89
CA GLY A 352 23.64 0.30 -6.79
C GLY A 352 25.00 0.30 -6.13
#